data_AF-A0A6J6VPR0-F1
#
_entry.id   AF-A0A6J6VPR0-F1
#
_cell.length_a   1.000
_cell.length_b   1.000
_cell.length_c   1.000
_cell.angle_alpha   90.00
_cell.angle_beta   90.00
_cell.angle_gamma   90.00
#
_symmetry.space_group_name_H-M   'P 1'
#
loop_
_entity.id
_entity.type
_entity.pdbx_description
1 polymer ?
#
loop_
_entity_poly.entity_id
_entity_poly.type
_entity_poly.pdbx_seq_one_letter_code
_entity_poly.pdbx_strand_id
1 'polypeptide(L)'
;MTGGVAARPYVTALSVINGGVSTPVITAGTATAETNVPAGRIAVAISPSNLCRDGQTPAQGQCYATPNRIGITVGYQKQPGQLGYDFSGNPTLLTPVTADTEFDITLNLNTLGKTLRWSWASAIPTYWNTSDLGTDTATVHVRLKPTLTPVVMEGGRQVGCSQVPVGACQYTQNTHETLSASMTLSLDDTLDPMFTGALFSSTRSYMGSLAVSSGASPQLTYGVSAPKTWSDGSANTASVSAVMSDAALLNFYGATADVVATTEFQTTALNLTRSDGGSQGAVTWTRWTLDAQGTDGWLITIPEITFADAVGTSGVRSFGSSVAPAQFKVSAKNAPKVTSRRVGAKSLITMKVSSSACAKYTCRVVVSSISSKVTSKSKKLTTMGLTRKSKSVNAVVSAKSASGQRLSVMLQAKKAGKWVYASSSVAKA
;
A
#
# COMPACT_ATOMS: atom_id res chain seq x y z
N MET A 1 -5.43 -20.12 -14.31
CA MET A 1 -5.86 -20.58 -12.97
C MET A 1 -7.37 -20.62 -12.97
N THR A 2 -7.96 -21.73 -12.53
CA THR A 2 -9.43 -21.89 -12.46
C THR A 2 -9.96 -21.12 -11.26
N GLY A 3 -10.50 -19.92 -11.49
CA GLY A 3 -11.08 -19.01 -10.48
C GLY A 3 -12.48 -19.40 -10.01
N GLY A 4 -12.69 -20.68 -9.66
CA GLY A 4 -13.99 -21.20 -9.20
C GLY A 4 -14.28 -20.93 -7.71
N VAL A 5 -15.37 -21.50 -7.19
CA VAL A 5 -15.78 -21.40 -5.77
C VAL A 5 -14.65 -21.77 -4.80
N ALA A 6 -13.83 -22.77 -5.15
CA ALA A 6 -12.68 -23.22 -4.35
C ALA A 6 -11.53 -22.19 -4.24
N ALA A 7 -11.46 -21.20 -5.12
CA ALA A 7 -10.45 -20.14 -5.09
C ALA A 7 -10.95 -18.86 -4.38
N ARG A 8 -12.21 -18.83 -3.93
CA ARG A 8 -12.81 -17.64 -3.32
C ARG A 8 -12.14 -17.35 -1.98
N PRO A 9 -11.68 -16.12 -1.71
CA PRO A 9 -11.24 -15.77 -0.38
C PRO A 9 -12.45 -15.70 0.55
N TYR A 10 -12.22 -15.97 1.82
CA TYR A 10 -13.27 -15.99 2.84
C TYR A 10 -12.72 -15.54 4.18
N VAL A 11 -13.63 -15.07 5.04
CA VAL A 11 -13.32 -14.67 6.40
C VAL A 11 -13.24 -15.91 7.28
N THR A 12 -12.09 -16.16 7.88
CA THR A 12 -11.90 -17.24 8.84
C THR A 12 -12.24 -16.79 10.26
N ALA A 13 -12.00 -15.52 10.57
CA ALA A 13 -12.33 -14.92 11.85
C ALA A 13 -12.70 -13.45 11.70
N LEU A 14 -13.67 -13.00 12.48
CA LEU A 14 -14.08 -11.61 12.60
C LEU A 14 -14.40 -11.34 14.07
N SER A 15 -13.81 -10.30 14.65
CA SER A 15 -14.17 -9.77 15.96
C SER A 15 -14.33 -8.26 15.91
N VAL A 16 -15.16 -7.74 16.80
CA VAL A 16 -15.34 -6.30 17.01
C VAL A 16 -14.76 -5.95 18.38
N ILE A 17 -13.81 -5.03 18.40
CA ILE A 17 -13.11 -4.63 19.63
C ILE A 17 -13.57 -3.22 19.99
N ASN A 18 -14.16 -3.08 21.19
CA ASN A 18 -14.61 -1.82 21.75
C ASN A 18 -14.00 -1.63 23.14
N GLY A 19 -13.28 -0.53 23.37
CA GLY A 19 -12.64 -0.26 24.67
C GLY A 19 -11.70 -1.37 25.14
N GLY A 20 -11.07 -2.10 24.21
CA GLY A 20 -10.22 -3.26 24.48
C GLY A 20 -10.94 -4.60 24.66
N VAL A 21 -12.28 -4.62 24.69
CA VAL A 21 -13.07 -5.84 24.79
C VAL A 21 -13.35 -6.41 23.40
N SER A 22 -12.86 -7.62 23.13
CA SER A 22 -13.08 -8.32 21.86
C SER A 22 -14.37 -9.14 21.91
N THR A 23 -15.28 -8.85 20.97
CA THR A 23 -16.53 -9.61 20.78
C THR A 23 -16.43 -10.41 19.47
N PRO A 24 -16.33 -11.75 19.54
CA PRO A 24 -16.23 -12.58 18.35
C PRO A 24 -17.55 -12.58 17.58
N VAL A 25 -17.46 -12.38 16.27
CA VAL A 25 -18.60 -12.40 15.35
C VAL A 25 -18.52 -13.60 14.42
N ILE A 26 -17.34 -13.96 13.91
CA ILE A 26 -17.12 -15.18 13.13
C ILE A 26 -15.95 -15.93 13.77
N THR A 27 -16.16 -17.21 14.05
CA THR A 27 -15.14 -18.14 14.54
C THR A 27 -15.09 -19.35 13.62
N ALA A 28 -13.93 -19.66 13.06
CA ALA A 28 -13.73 -20.77 12.12
C ALA A 28 -14.62 -20.68 10.86
N GLY A 29 -14.72 -19.50 10.27
CA GLY A 29 -15.43 -19.29 9.01
C GLY A 29 -14.82 -20.10 7.87
N THR A 30 -15.67 -20.46 6.90
CA THR A 30 -15.31 -21.28 5.74
C THR A 30 -15.81 -20.62 4.45
N ALA A 31 -15.37 -21.12 3.28
CA ALA A 31 -15.83 -20.63 1.98
C ALA A 31 -17.35 -20.81 1.73
N THR A 32 -18.03 -21.60 2.56
CA THR A 32 -19.47 -21.90 2.49
C THR A 32 -20.24 -21.41 3.71
N ALA A 33 -19.61 -20.61 4.58
CA ALA A 33 -20.26 -20.13 5.81
C ALA A 33 -21.54 -19.33 5.52
N GLU A 34 -22.51 -19.42 6.43
CA GLU A 34 -23.89 -18.97 6.24
C GLU A 34 -24.04 -17.50 5.80
N THR A 35 -24.92 -17.29 4.82
CA THR A 35 -25.37 -15.98 4.33
C THR A 35 -26.55 -15.41 5.12
N ASN A 36 -27.18 -16.20 6.00
CA ASN A 36 -28.36 -15.82 6.78
C ASN A 36 -27.97 -15.46 8.22
N VAL A 37 -27.27 -14.33 8.36
CA VAL A 37 -26.99 -13.73 9.67
C VAL A 37 -28.15 -12.83 10.12
N PRO A 38 -28.42 -12.70 11.43
CA PRO A 38 -29.46 -11.80 11.93
C PRO A 38 -29.21 -10.34 11.52
N ALA A 39 -30.30 -9.58 11.35
CA ALA A 39 -30.21 -8.12 11.13
C ALA A 39 -29.42 -7.44 12.26
N GLY A 40 -28.64 -6.42 11.92
CA GLY A 40 -27.78 -5.68 12.84
C GLY A 40 -26.47 -6.41 13.22
N ARG A 41 -26.26 -7.67 12.80
CA ARG A 41 -24.97 -8.35 12.98
C ARG A 41 -23.92 -7.76 12.05
N ILE A 42 -22.73 -7.52 12.57
CA ILE A 42 -21.57 -7.12 11.76
C ILE A 42 -21.19 -8.25 10.81
N ALA A 43 -20.90 -7.89 9.56
CA ALA A 43 -20.55 -8.82 8.50
C ALA A 43 -19.48 -8.21 7.59
N VAL A 44 -18.86 -9.05 6.76
CA VAL A 44 -17.88 -8.64 5.77
C VAL A 44 -18.31 -9.16 4.41
N ALA A 45 -18.44 -8.26 3.43
CA ALA A 45 -18.62 -8.63 2.04
C ALA A 45 -17.28 -8.65 1.31
N ILE A 46 -17.10 -9.68 0.48
CA ILE A 46 -15.94 -9.84 -0.40
C ILE A 46 -16.45 -9.76 -1.84
N SER A 47 -15.99 -8.77 -2.60
CA SER A 47 -16.46 -8.48 -3.95
C SER A 47 -15.32 -8.53 -4.98
N PRO A 48 -15.42 -9.35 -6.04
CA PRO A 48 -14.44 -9.33 -7.11
C PRO A 48 -14.62 -8.09 -8.00
N SER A 49 -13.52 -7.51 -8.47
CA SER A 49 -13.53 -6.47 -9.50
C SER A 49 -13.02 -7.00 -10.83
N ASN A 50 -13.64 -6.56 -11.93
CA ASN A 50 -13.30 -6.92 -13.32
C ASN A 50 -13.25 -8.43 -13.59
N LEU A 51 -14.01 -9.25 -12.85
CA LEU A 51 -14.15 -10.67 -13.15
C LEU A 51 -14.98 -10.84 -14.43
N CYS A 52 -14.54 -11.70 -15.35
CA CYS A 52 -15.32 -12.02 -16.54
C CYS A 52 -16.66 -12.65 -16.17
N ARG A 53 -17.72 -12.26 -16.90
CA ARG A 53 -19.00 -12.96 -16.82
C ARG A 53 -18.84 -14.38 -17.38
N ASP A 54 -19.72 -15.29 -16.97
CA ASP A 54 -19.75 -16.63 -17.52
C ASP A 54 -19.90 -16.58 -19.05
N GLY A 55 -19.04 -17.32 -19.76
CA GLY A 55 -18.98 -17.32 -21.23
C GLY A 55 -18.22 -16.14 -21.86
N GLN A 56 -17.75 -15.15 -21.09
CA GLN A 56 -16.94 -14.05 -21.61
C GLN A 56 -15.46 -14.45 -21.67
N THR A 57 -14.83 -14.26 -22.83
CA THR A 57 -13.38 -14.48 -23.00
C THR A 57 -12.57 -13.42 -22.24
N PRO A 58 -11.62 -13.81 -21.38
CA PRO A 58 -10.73 -12.88 -20.71
C PRO A 58 -9.90 -12.02 -21.65
N ALA A 59 -9.84 -10.71 -21.37
CA ALA A 59 -9.01 -9.76 -22.10
C ALA A 59 -8.51 -8.65 -21.16
N GLN A 60 -7.21 -8.37 -21.21
CA GLN A 60 -6.60 -7.37 -20.34
C GLN A 60 -7.25 -6.00 -20.52
N GLY A 61 -7.55 -5.31 -19.41
CA GLY A 61 -8.25 -4.03 -19.43
C GLY A 61 -9.76 -4.11 -19.68
N GLN A 62 -10.31 -5.32 -19.88
CA GLN A 62 -11.75 -5.54 -20.07
C GLN A 62 -12.32 -6.40 -18.92
N CYS A 63 -11.87 -7.64 -18.81
CA CYS A 63 -12.22 -8.55 -17.73
C CYS A 63 -11.15 -9.64 -17.58
N TYR A 64 -11.07 -10.24 -16.39
CA TYR A 64 -10.06 -11.22 -16.03
C TYR A 64 -10.71 -12.55 -15.61
N ALA A 65 -10.08 -13.68 -15.96
CA ALA A 65 -10.51 -15.01 -15.52
C ALA A 65 -10.40 -15.20 -14.00
N THR A 66 -9.47 -14.48 -13.39
CA THR A 66 -9.30 -14.35 -11.94
C THR A 66 -9.34 -12.86 -11.66
N PRO A 67 -10.13 -12.38 -10.69
CA PRO A 67 -10.31 -10.94 -10.51
C PRO A 67 -8.96 -10.27 -10.26
N ASN A 68 -8.69 -9.15 -10.93
CA ASN A 68 -7.43 -8.42 -10.74
C ASN A 68 -7.43 -7.59 -9.44
N ARG A 69 -8.59 -7.44 -8.80
CA ARG A 69 -8.74 -6.85 -7.46
C ARG A 69 -9.90 -7.48 -6.71
N ILE A 70 -9.82 -7.46 -5.39
CA ILE A 70 -10.92 -7.83 -4.50
C ILE A 70 -11.18 -6.70 -3.52
N GLY A 71 -12.43 -6.30 -3.39
CA GLY A 71 -12.93 -5.43 -2.34
C GLY A 71 -13.36 -6.23 -1.12
N ILE A 72 -13.07 -5.70 0.05
CA ILE A 72 -13.48 -6.20 1.36
C ILE A 72 -14.17 -5.03 2.05
N THR A 73 -15.46 -5.16 2.31
CA THR A 73 -16.25 -4.10 2.96
C THR A 73 -16.79 -4.63 4.27
N VAL A 74 -16.49 -3.94 5.36
CA VAL A 74 -17.10 -4.20 6.66
C VAL A 74 -18.45 -3.49 6.70
N GLY A 75 -19.47 -4.19 7.18
CA GLY A 75 -20.81 -3.66 7.28
C GLY A 75 -21.65 -4.39 8.31
N TYR A 76 -22.95 -4.24 8.22
CA TYR A 76 -23.96 -4.91 9.04
C TYR A 76 -25.09 -5.42 8.15
N GLN A 77 -25.70 -6.52 8.57
CA GLN A 77 -26.84 -7.07 7.86
C GLN A 77 -28.06 -6.14 8.03
N LYS A 78 -28.61 -5.62 6.93
CA LYS A 78 -29.90 -4.90 6.96
C LYS A 78 -31.08 -5.87 6.89
N GLN A 79 -31.01 -6.77 5.92
CA GLN A 79 -31.96 -7.84 5.61
C GLN A 79 -31.17 -8.98 4.96
N PRO A 80 -31.68 -10.23 4.90
CA PRO A 80 -30.98 -11.33 4.22
C PRO A 80 -30.46 -10.93 2.83
N GLY A 81 -29.16 -11.13 2.59
CA GLY A 81 -28.48 -10.71 1.35
C GLY A 81 -28.18 -9.21 1.17
N GLN A 82 -28.57 -8.33 2.10
CA GLN A 82 -28.32 -6.89 2.01
C GLN A 82 -27.38 -6.39 3.11
N LEU A 83 -26.27 -5.76 2.69
CA LEU A 83 -25.27 -5.17 3.58
C LEU A 83 -25.43 -3.65 3.68
N GLY A 84 -25.56 -3.13 4.89
CA GLY A 84 -25.31 -1.73 5.22
C GLY A 84 -23.85 -1.51 5.59
N TYR A 85 -23.25 -0.38 5.25
CA TYR A 85 -21.84 -0.11 5.54
C TYR A 85 -21.59 1.26 6.18
N ASP A 86 -22.64 2.07 6.33
CA ASP A 86 -22.57 3.35 7.01
C ASP A 86 -22.98 3.19 8.48
N PHE A 87 -22.00 3.36 9.36
CA PHE A 87 -22.15 3.30 10.81
C PHE A 87 -22.48 4.67 11.44
N SER A 88 -22.46 5.79 10.70
CA SER A 88 -22.78 7.11 11.26
C SER A 88 -24.29 7.36 11.37
N GLY A 89 -25.10 6.70 10.53
CA GLY A 89 -26.56 6.85 10.49
C GLY A 89 -27.34 6.19 11.63
N ASN A 90 -26.73 5.94 12.80
CA ASN A 90 -27.34 5.25 13.95
C ASN A 90 -28.09 3.94 13.59
N PRO A 91 -27.43 2.98 12.91
CA PRO A 91 -28.07 1.70 12.60
C PRO A 91 -28.38 0.91 13.87
N THR A 92 -29.44 0.09 13.82
CA THR A 92 -29.71 -0.91 14.86
C THR A 92 -28.70 -2.05 14.74
N LEU A 93 -27.69 -2.04 15.60
CA LEU A 93 -26.62 -3.04 15.61
C LEU A 93 -26.71 -3.95 16.84
N LEU A 94 -26.33 -5.22 16.67
CA LEU A 94 -26.15 -6.14 17.81
C LEU A 94 -24.89 -5.82 18.61
N THR A 95 -23.89 -5.25 17.95
CA THR A 95 -22.66 -4.74 18.57
C THR A 95 -22.47 -3.29 18.14
N PRO A 96 -22.40 -2.32 19.07
CA PRO A 96 -22.17 -0.92 18.72
C PRO A 96 -20.85 -0.71 17.95
N VAL A 97 -20.88 0.22 17.00
CA VAL A 97 -19.71 0.64 16.22
C VAL A 97 -19.58 2.16 16.31
N THR A 98 -18.37 2.62 16.60
CA THR A 98 -17.97 4.03 16.67
C THR A 98 -16.65 4.22 15.91
N ALA A 99 -16.14 5.46 15.84
CA ALA A 99 -14.83 5.72 15.24
C ALA A 99 -13.66 5.04 15.99
N ASP A 100 -13.86 4.69 17.27
CA ASP A 100 -12.85 4.01 18.08
C ASP A 100 -12.91 2.48 18.01
N THR A 101 -13.96 1.94 17.42
CA THR A 101 -14.14 0.50 17.23
C THR A 101 -13.06 -0.06 16.30
N GLU A 102 -12.48 -1.20 16.66
CA GLU A 102 -11.58 -1.95 15.79
C GLU A 102 -12.24 -3.21 15.25
N PHE A 103 -12.19 -3.39 13.94
CA PHE A 103 -12.56 -4.64 13.29
C PHE A 103 -11.32 -5.50 13.14
N ASP A 104 -11.28 -6.63 13.83
CA ASP A 104 -10.21 -7.63 13.73
C ASP A 104 -10.65 -8.73 12.75
N ILE A 105 -10.01 -8.80 11.59
CA ILE A 105 -10.44 -9.62 10.46
C ILE A 105 -9.27 -10.51 10.03
N THR A 106 -9.51 -11.82 9.98
CA THR A 106 -8.61 -12.78 9.34
C THR A 106 -9.26 -13.32 8.07
N LEU A 107 -8.52 -13.22 6.97
CA LEU A 107 -8.92 -13.66 5.63
C LEU A 107 -8.01 -14.78 5.18
N ASN A 108 -8.60 -15.85 4.64
CA ASN A 108 -7.87 -16.81 3.82
C ASN A 108 -7.98 -16.39 2.36
N LEU A 109 -6.84 -16.25 1.68
CA LEU A 109 -6.80 -15.84 0.28
C LEU A 109 -6.83 -17.01 -0.70
N ASN A 110 -6.74 -18.26 -0.23
CA ASN A 110 -6.59 -19.46 -1.05
C ASN A 110 -5.50 -19.24 -2.11
N THR A 111 -5.78 -19.63 -3.36
CA THR A 111 -4.85 -19.51 -4.49
C THR A 111 -4.59 -18.07 -4.91
N LEU A 112 -5.42 -17.10 -4.51
CA LEU A 112 -5.25 -15.68 -4.84
C LEU A 112 -4.08 -15.04 -4.10
N GLY A 113 -3.62 -15.66 -3.01
CA GLY A 113 -2.39 -15.27 -2.32
C GLY A 113 -1.14 -15.25 -3.20
N LYS A 114 -1.15 -15.99 -4.31
CA LYS A 114 -0.03 -16.04 -5.28
C LYS A 114 0.16 -14.74 -6.04
N THR A 115 -0.90 -13.97 -6.23
CA THR A 115 -0.90 -12.78 -7.07
C THR A 115 -1.06 -11.48 -6.29
N LEU A 116 -1.15 -11.53 -4.95
CA LEU A 116 -1.21 -10.32 -4.13
C LEU A 116 0.03 -9.42 -4.35
N ARG A 117 -0.21 -8.16 -4.70
CA ARG A 117 0.82 -7.16 -4.95
C ARG A 117 0.82 -6.00 -3.97
N TRP A 118 -0.35 -5.47 -3.64
CA TRP A 118 -0.47 -4.41 -2.64
C TRP A 118 -1.90 -4.40 -2.12
N SER A 119 -2.07 -3.80 -0.95
CA SER A 119 -3.36 -3.64 -0.30
C SER A 119 -3.60 -2.15 -0.03
N TRP A 120 -4.85 -1.71 -0.11
CA TRP A 120 -5.25 -0.36 0.27
C TRP A 120 -6.48 -0.39 1.15
N ALA A 121 -6.52 0.36 2.25
CA ALA A 121 -7.69 0.49 3.11
C ALA A 121 -8.23 1.93 3.17
N SER A 122 -9.55 2.07 3.09
CA SER A 122 -10.27 3.26 3.54
C SER A 122 -10.62 3.06 5.02
N ALA A 123 -9.60 3.22 5.86
CA ALA A 123 -9.65 2.96 7.31
C ALA A 123 -8.33 3.38 7.96
N ILE A 124 -8.27 3.35 9.30
CA ILE A 124 -7.02 3.50 10.07
C ILE A 124 -6.53 2.09 10.46
N PRO A 125 -5.39 1.61 9.94
CA PRO A 125 -4.84 0.33 10.33
C PRO A 125 -4.20 0.39 11.72
N THR A 126 -4.51 -0.59 12.57
CA THR A 126 -3.91 -0.77 13.90
C THR A 126 -3.12 -2.08 14.02
N TYR A 127 -3.37 -3.03 13.12
CA TYR A 127 -2.63 -4.29 13.00
C TYR A 127 -2.62 -4.74 11.54
N TRP A 128 -1.48 -5.28 11.09
CA TRP A 128 -1.34 -5.84 9.75
C TRP A 128 -0.33 -6.98 9.76
N ASN A 129 -0.80 -8.17 9.40
CA ASN A 129 0.01 -9.34 9.16
C ASN A 129 -0.41 -9.99 7.85
N THR A 130 0.59 -10.47 7.11
CA THR A 130 0.37 -11.37 5.98
C THR A 130 1.26 -12.58 6.16
N SER A 131 0.69 -13.77 5.95
CA SER A 131 1.42 -15.03 6.03
C SER A 131 1.35 -15.76 4.69
N ASP A 132 2.38 -16.54 4.41
CA ASP A 132 2.41 -17.50 3.30
C ASP A 132 2.05 -16.93 1.92
N LEU A 133 2.32 -15.63 1.70
CA LEU A 133 2.15 -15.00 0.40
C LEU A 133 2.95 -15.75 -0.67
N GLY A 134 2.37 -15.92 -1.86
CA GLY A 134 2.96 -16.77 -2.90
C GLY A 134 2.61 -18.25 -2.81
N THR A 135 1.80 -18.65 -1.83
CA THR A 135 1.29 -20.03 -1.66
C THR A 135 -0.24 -20.07 -1.74
N ASP A 136 -0.82 -21.27 -1.67
CA ASP A 136 -2.28 -21.48 -1.64
C ASP A 136 -2.89 -21.36 -0.23
N THR A 137 -2.06 -21.13 0.80
CA THR A 137 -2.49 -20.97 2.19
C THR A 137 -2.28 -19.54 2.70
N ALA A 138 -2.13 -18.59 1.79
CA ALA A 138 -1.86 -17.20 2.14
C ALA A 138 -3.00 -16.61 2.98
N THR A 139 -2.63 -15.89 4.03
CA THR A 139 -3.59 -15.20 4.89
C THR A 139 -3.30 -13.72 5.01
N VAL A 140 -4.36 -12.96 5.29
CA VAL A 140 -4.30 -11.56 5.67
C VAL A 140 -4.99 -11.42 7.01
N HIS A 141 -4.30 -10.90 8.02
CA HIS A 141 -4.86 -10.57 9.32
C HIS A 141 -4.70 -9.07 9.54
N VAL A 142 -5.82 -8.39 9.71
CA VAL A 142 -5.86 -6.92 9.77
C VAL A 142 -6.76 -6.46 10.90
N ARG A 143 -6.34 -5.42 11.62
CA ARG A 143 -7.22 -4.61 12.46
C ARG A 143 -7.38 -3.22 11.87
N LEU A 144 -8.62 -2.80 11.68
CA LEU A 144 -8.98 -1.53 11.06
C LEU A 144 -9.96 -0.77 11.95
N LYS A 145 -9.71 0.51 12.22
CA LYS A 145 -10.74 1.44 12.71
C LYS A 145 -11.46 2.08 11.53
N PRO A 146 -12.80 2.21 11.57
CA PRO A 146 -13.53 2.92 10.54
C PRO A 146 -13.16 4.40 10.56
N THR A 147 -13.28 5.04 9.40
CA THR A 147 -13.04 6.48 9.24
C THR A 147 -14.25 7.13 8.60
N LEU A 148 -14.47 8.40 8.94
CA LEU A 148 -15.36 9.23 8.15
C LEU A 148 -14.82 9.33 6.73
N THR A 149 -15.70 9.06 5.78
CA THR A 149 -15.47 9.18 4.34
C THR A 149 -16.51 10.13 3.79
N PRO A 150 -16.11 11.15 3.01
CA PRO A 150 -17.09 12.04 2.40
C PRO A 150 -18.03 11.23 1.50
N VAL A 151 -19.25 11.71 1.31
CA VAL A 151 -20.21 11.20 0.32
C VAL A 151 -20.87 12.37 -0.36
N VAL A 152 -20.81 12.38 -1.69
CA VAL A 152 -21.53 13.33 -2.51
C VAL A 152 -22.74 12.64 -3.12
N MET A 153 -23.91 13.25 -2.99
CA MET A 153 -25.16 12.79 -3.58
C MET A 153 -25.66 13.80 -4.61
N GLU A 154 -26.05 13.30 -5.78
CA GLU A 154 -26.70 14.09 -6.83
C GLU A 154 -27.88 13.31 -7.40
N GLY A 155 -29.08 13.91 -7.41
CA GLY A 155 -30.29 13.23 -7.89
C GLY A 155 -30.62 11.91 -7.17
N GLY A 156 -30.28 11.80 -5.88
CA GLY A 156 -30.48 10.57 -5.09
C GLY A 156 -29.47 9.46 -5.36
N ARG A 157 -28.43 9.71 -6.15
CA ARG A 157 -27.34 8.77 -6.43
C ARG A 157 -26.04 9.26 -5.81
N GLN A 158 -25.26 8.34 -5.27
CA GLN A 158 -23.90 8.65 -4.88
C GLN A 158 -23.07 8.92 -6.12
N VAL A 159 -22.47 10.10 -6.17
CA VAL A 159 -21.53 10.54 -7.20
C VAL A 159 -20.15 10.60 -6.56
N GLY A 160 -19.15 10.07 -7.26
CA GLY A 160 -17.83 9.85 -6.69
C GLY A 160 -16.80 10.86 -7.18
N CYS A 161 -15.81 11.14 -6.34
CA CYS A 161 -14.56 11.76 -6.78
C CYS A 161 -13.50 10.73 -7.17
N SER A 162 -13.85 9.43 -7.18
CA SER A 162 -12.93 8.32 -7.46
C SER A 162 -13.04 7.84 -8.91
N GLN A 163 -12.00 8.06 -9.70
CA GLN A 163 -11.74 7.37 -10.96
C GLN A 163 -10.31 6.81 -10.93
N VAL A 164 -10.03 5.75 -11.71
CA VAL A 164 -8.67 5.26 -11.97
C VAL A 164 -8.35 5.53 -13.45
N PRO A 165 -7.36 6.37 -13.81
CA PRO A 165 -6.57 7.25 -12.93
C PRO A 165 -7.44 8.32 -12.27
N VAL A 166 -6.92 8.94 -11.19
CA VAL A 166 -7.68 9.91 -10.39
C VAL A 166 -8.11 11.09 -11.26
N GLY A 167 -9.42 11.19 -11.47
CA GLY A 167 -10.06 12.33 -12.12
C GLY A 167 -10.28 13.48 -11.14
N ALA A 168 -10.67 14.64 -11.67
CA ALA A 168 -11.02 15.80 -10.84
C ALA A 168 -12.28 15.53 -10.01
N CYS A 169 -12.31 16.07 -8.80
CA CYS A 169 -13.49 16.06 -7.95
C CYS A 169 -14.31 17.29 -8.31
N GLN A 170 -15.50 17.09 -8.87
CA GLN A 170 -16.36 18.20 -9.30
C GLN A 170 -16.97 18.96 -8.12
N TYR A 171 -16.88 18.41 -6.91
CA TYR A 171 -17.56 18.91 -5.72
C TYR A 171 -16.56 19.50 -4.72
N THR A 172 -16.79 20.76 -4.35
CA THR A 172 -16.02 21.44 -3.30
C THR A 172 -16.42 20.95 -1.91
N GLN A 173 -17.68 20.57 -1.74
CA GLN A 173 -18.26 20.13 -0.47
C GLN A 173 -18.98 18.79 -0.67
N ASN A 174 -18.91 17.89 0.32
CA ASN A 174 -19.73 16.67 0.33
C ASN A 174 -21.14 16.91 0.88
N THR A 175 -22.06 16.01 0.58
CA THR A 175 -23.44 16.08 1.07
C THR A 175 -23.55 15.61 2.52
N HIS A 176 -22.83 14.55 2.87
CA HIS A 176 -22.75 14.00 4.23
C HIS A 176 -21.54 13.06 4.34
N GLU A 177 -21.29 12.57 5.55
CA GLU A 177 -20.19 11.69 5.89
C GLU A 177 -20.69 10.31 6.30
N THR A 178 -20.01 9.28 5.82
CA THR A 178 -20.26 7.90 6.26
C THR A 178 -19.10 7.42 7.09
N LEU A 179 -19.40 6.79 8.22
CA LEU A 179 -18.39 6.10 9.01
C LEU A 179 -18.31 4.67 8.49
N SER A 180 -17.19 4.30 7.86
CA SER A 180 -17.05 2.97 7.24
C SER A 180 -15.61 2.47 7.27
N ALA A 181 -15.44 1.17 7.01
CA ALA A 181 -14.15 0.53 6.83
C ALA A 181 -14.19 -0.39 5.60
N SER A 182 -13.24 -0.21 4.69
CA SER A 182 -13.08 -1.10 3.54
C SER A 182 -11.62 -1.27 3.17
N MET A 183 -11.31 -2.34 2.43
CA MET A 183 -10.00 -2.66 1.92
C MET A 183 -10.08 -3.21 0.50
N THR A 184 -9.10 -2.90 -0.32
CA THR A 184 -8.91 -3.46 -1.66
C THR A 184 -7.59 -4.19 -1.69
N LEU A 185 -7.61 -5.44 -2.16
CA LEU A 185 -6.43 -6.24 -2.44
C LEU A 185 -6.18 -6.25 -3.95
N SER A 186 -4.99 -5.83 -4.39
CA SER A 186 -4.59 -5.91 -5.79
C SER A 186 -3.94 -7.26 -6.08
N LEU A 187 -4.52 -7.97 -7.05
CA LEU A 187 -4.11 -9.28 -7.52
C LEU A 187 -3.50 -9.25 -8.92
N ASP A 188 -3.13 -8.06 -9.39
CA ASP A 188 -2.60 -7.85 -10.73
C ASP A 188 -1.14 -8.27 -10.79
N ASP A 189 -0.89 -9.49 -11.27
CA ASP A 189 0.42 -10.10 -11.27
C ASP A 189 1.41 -9.44 -12.25
N THR A 190 0.93 -8.55 -13.12
CA THR A 190 1.75 -7.71 -14.01
C THR A 190 2.45 -6.56 -13.27
N LEU A 191 1.98 -6.20 -12.07
CA LEU A 191 2.59 -5.17 -11.23
C LEU A 191 3.85 -5.70 -10.52
N ASP A 192 4.79 -4.80 -10.23
CA ASP A 192 6.04 -5.15 -9.54
C ASP A 192 5.75 -5.68 -8.11
N PRO A 193 6.35 -6.82 -7.70
CA PRO A 193 6.15 -7.39 -6.37
C PRO A 193 6.87 -6.63 -5.24
N MET A 194 7.52 -5.49 -5.51
CA MET A 194 8.25 -4.69 -4.52
C MET A 194 7.43 -4.33 -3.28
N PHE A 195 6.12 -4.15 -3.44
CA PHE A 195 5.18 -3.79 -2.37
C PHE A 195 4.29 -4.96 -1.92
N THR A 196 4.60 -6.19 -2.33
CA THR A 196 3.87 -7.38 -1.86
C THR A 196 3.91 -7.43 -0.32
N GLY A 197 2.72 -7.47 0.30
CA GLY A 197 2.55 -7.44 1.75
C GLY A 197 2.55 -6.05 2.37
N ALA A 198 2.62 -4.96 1.59
CA ALA A 198 2.39 -3.60 2.09
C ALA A 198 0.88 -3.29 2.18
N LEU A 199 0.50 -2.52 3.19
CA LEU A 199 -0.84 -1.96 3.35
C LEU A 199 -0.75 -0.43 3.25
N PHE A 200 -1.35 0.12 2.21
CA PHE A 200 -1.63 1.56 2.11
C PHE A 200 -2.97 1.85 2.77
N SER A 201 -3.16 3.06 3.27
CA SER A 201 -4.45 3.49 3.74
C SER A 201 -4.66 4.98 3.54
N SER A 202 -5.92 5.41 3.52
CA SER A 202 -6.26 6.81 3.59
C SER A 202 -7.55 7.05 4.34
N THR A 203 -7.64 8.20 5.00
CA THR A 203 -8.81 8.67 5.73
C THR A 203 -9.38 9.91 5.08
N ARG A 204 -10.71 10.08 5.12
CA ARG A 204 -11.39 11.31 4.66
C ARG A 204 -11.13 11.64 3.18
N SER A 205 -10.77 10.63 2.40
CA SER A 205 -10.49 10.73 0.96
C SER A 205 -10.82 9.41 0.26
N TYR A 206 -10.96 9.47 -1.05
CA TYR A 206 -11.04 8.31 -1.92
C TYR A 206 -9.69 8.01 -2.55
N MET A 207 -9.29 6.74 -2.61
CA MET A 207 -8.18 6.34 -3.47
C MET A 207 -8.66 6.31 -4.92
N GLY A 208 -7.98 7.06 -5.79
CA GLY A 208 -8.20 6.97 -7.22
C GLY A 208 -7.14 6.12 -7.94
N SER A 209 -5.91 6.02 -7.44
CA SER A 209 -4.91 5.12 -8.05
C SER A 209 -3.72 4.84 -7.13
N LEU A 210 -3.15 3.65 -7.26
CA LEU A 210 -1.83 3.32 -6.78
C LEU A 210 -1.06 2.71 -7.95
N ALA A 211 0.03 3.34 -8.35
CA ALA A 211 0.90 2.88 -9.42
C ALA A 211 2.33 2.78 -8.92
N VAL A 212 3.00 1.70 -9.32
CA VAL A 212 4.39 1.43 -8.98
C VAL A 212 5.18 1.44 -10.27
N SER A 213 6.23 2.26 -10.35
CA SER A 213 7.19 2.19 -11.44
C SER A 213 8.53 1.67 -10.92
N SER A 214 9.00 0.61 -11.57
CA SER A 214 10.34 0.08 -11.34
C SER A 214 11.33 0.74 -12.28
N GLY A 215 12.50 1.11 -11.75
CA GLY A 215 13.53 1.85 -12.48
C GLY A 215 14.72 2.15 -11.58
N ALA A 216 15.69 2.92 -12.10
CA ALA A 216 16.88 3.32 -11.32
C ALA A 216 16.52 4.16 -10.07
N SER A 217 15.34 4.77 -10.05
CA SER A 217 14.73 5.38 -8.87
C SER A 217 13.30 4.85 -8.77
N PRO A 218 13.03 3.82 -7.94
CA PRO A 218 11.68 3.27 -7.82
C PRO A 218 10.72 4.37 -7.35
N GLN A 219 9.52 4.38 -7.92
CA GLN A 219 8.53 5.41 -7.63
C GLN A 219 7.18 4.77 -7.32
N LEU A 220 6.51 5.33 -6.32
CA LEU A 220 5.12 5.07 -6.02
C LEU A 220 4.34 6.33 -6.34
N THR A 221 3.34 6.24 -7.21
CA THR A 221 2.36 7.29 -7.39
C THR A 221 1.08 6.86 -6.71
N TYR A 222 0.67 7.63 -5.71
CA TYR A 222 -0.55 7.44 -4.97
C TYR A 222 -1.48 8.63 -5.19
N GLY A 223 -2.61 8.38 -5.83
CA GLY A 223 -3.60 9.40 -6.14
C GLY A 223 -4.79 9.32 -5.20
N VAL A 224 -5.10 10.46 -4.58
CA VAL A 224 -6.29 10.64 -3.75
C VAL A 224 -7.09 11.84 -4.20
N SER A 225 -8.39 11.76 -3.96
CA SER A 225 -9.34 12.84 -4.21
C SER A 225 -10.31 12.94 -3.04
N ALA A 226 -10.72 14.16 -2.72
CA ALA A 226 -11.80 14.42 -1.80
C ALA A 226 -12.36 15.84 -2.06
N PRO A 227 -13.57 16.13 -1.60
CA PRO A 227 -14.04 17.50 -1.43
C PRO A 227 -13.13 18.29 -0.46
N LYS A 228 -13.09 19.61 -0.64
CA LYS A 228 -12.31 20.56 0.19
C LYS A 228 -12.90 20.75 1.57
N THR A 229 -14.22 20.70 1.68
CA THR A 229 -14.94 20.91 2.93
C THR A 229 -15.89 19.76 3.22
N TRP A 230 -16.15 19.56 4.51
CA TRP A 230 -17.18 18.67 5.02
C TRP A 230 -18.59 19.23 4.77
N SER A 231 -19.63 18.44 5.03
CA SER A 231 -21.03 18.84 4.83
C SER A 231 -21.44 20.04 5.69
N ASP A 232 -20.75 20.27 6.81
CA ASP A 232 -20.92 21.42 7.70
C ASP A 232 -20.12 22.67 7.26
N GLY A 233 -19.34 22.57 6.18
CA GLY A 233 -18.51 23.64 5.64
C GLY A 233 -17.12 23.75 6.26
N SER A 234 -16.79 22.92 7.26
CA SER A 234 -15.46 22.87 7.85
C SER A 234 -14.42 22.28 6.88
N ALA A 235 -13.14 22.63 7.04
CA ALA A 235 -12.09 22.15 6.16
C ALA A 235 -11.91 20.63 6.27
N ASN A 236 -11.86 19.94 5.12
CA ASN A 236 -11.51 18.53 5.06
C ASN A 236 -9.98 18.37 5.01
N THR A 237 -9.44 17.72 6.04
CA THR A 237 -8.03 17.36 6.15
C THR A 237 -7.87 15.85 6.09
N ALA A 238 -7.44 15.36 4.93
CA ALA A 238 -7.21 13.94 4.70
C ALA A 238 -5.86 13.47 5.27
N SER A 239 -5.70 12.16 5.37
CA SER A 239 -4.41 11.55 5.67
C SER A 239 -4.17 10.34 4.78
N VAL A 240 -2.90 10.07 4.51
CA VAL A 240 -2.46 8.87 3.79
C VAL A 240 -1.40 8.20 4.62
N SER A 241 -1.47 6.88 4.75
CA SER A 241 -0.48 6.09 5.45
C SER A 241 -0.05 4.85 4.67
N ALA A 242 1.09 4.31 5.03
CA ALA A 242 1.59 3.03 4.53
C ALA A 242 2.23 2.25 5.68
N VAL A 243 1.73 1.05 5.95
CA VAL A 243 2.44 0.04 6.74
C VAL A 243 3.41 -0.66 5.79
N MET A 244 4.69 -0.36 5.93
CA MET A 244 5.76 -0.99 5.17
C MET A 244 6.57 -1.90 6.08
N SER A 245 6.55 -3.21 5.80
CA SER A 245 7.39 -4.16 6.52
C SER A 245 8.87 -3.86 6.31
N ASP A 246 9.71 -4.31 7.24
CA ASP A 246 11.18 -4.21 7.10
C ASP A 246 11.66 -4.90 5.82
N ALA A 247 10.97 -5.97 5.39
CA ALA A 247 11.20 -6.61 4.10
C ALA A 247 10.84 -5.69 2.91
N ALA A 248 9.70 -5.00 2.94
CA ALA A 248 9.32 -4.05 1.88
C ALA A 248 10.29 -2.86 1.81
N LEU A 249 10.71 -2.32 2.96
CA LEU A 249 11.72 -1.27 3.05
C LEU A 249 13.08 -1.72 2.51
N LEU A 250 13.50 -2.94 2.83
CA LEU A 250 14.69 -3.55 2.24
C LEU A 250 14.53 -3.77 0.73
N ASN A 251 13.34 -4.13 0.25
CA ASN A 251 13.09 -4.37 -1.17
C ASN A 251 13.02 -3.09 -2.01
N PHE A 252 12.55 -1.99 -1.40
CA PHE A 252 12.38 -0.70 -2.04
C PHE A 252 13.67 0.13 -1.95
N TYR A 253 14.15 0.35 -0.72
CA TYR A 253 15.33 1.15 -0.47
C TYR A 253 16.60 0.32 -0.52
N GLY A 254 16.56 -0.94 -0.11
CA GLY A 254 17.78 -1.66 0.24
C GLY A 254 18.25 -1.37 1.65
N ALA A 255 17.46 -0.67 2.48
CA ALA A 255 17.83 -0.29 3.84
C ALA A 255 17.35 -1.33 4.88
N THR A 256 18.19 -1.62 5.87
CA THR A 256 17.86 -2.46 7.02
C THR A 256 17.11 -1.67 8.10
N ALA A 257 16.43 -2.37 9.02
CA ALA A 257 15.60 -1.74 10.05
C ALA A 257 16.37 -0.71 10.92
N ASP A 258 17.62 -1.01 11.28
CA ASP A 258 18.51 -0.12 12.03
C ASP A 258 18.84 1.17 11.27
N VAL A 259 18.96 1.07 9.94
CA VAL A 259 19.20 2.22 9.07
C VAL A 259 17.94 3.06 8.93
N VAL A 260 16.78 2.43 8.74
CA VAL A 260 15.48 3.12 8.63
C VAL A 260 15.12 3.88 9.91
N ALA A 261 15.57 3.40 11.06
CA ALA A 261 15.37 4.06 12.35
C ALA A 261 16.11 5.40 12.51
N THR A 262 17.09 5.71 11.64
CA THR A 262 17.87 6.95 11.73
C THR A 262 17.10 8.16 11.19
N THR A 263 17.18 9.29 11.87
CA THR A 263 16.58 10.55 11.41
C THR A 263 17.12 10.95 10.04
N GLU A 264 18.42 10.75 9.78
CA GLU A 264 19.02 11.04 8.48
C GLU A 264 18.38 10.25 7.35
N PHE A 265 18.06 8.97 7.57
CA PHE A 265 17.32 8.19 6.58
C PHE A 265 15.92 8.77 6.41
N GLN A 266 15.14 8.91 7.47
CA GLN A 266 13.73 9.32 7.38
C GLN A 266 13.54 10.69 6.70
N THR A 267 14.40 11.66 6.99
CA THR A 267 14.37 13.00 6.35
C THR A 267 14.82 12.98 4.89
N THR A 268 15.59 11.97 4.46
CA THR A 268 16.15 11.91 3.11
C THR A 268 15.63 10.75 2.26
N ALA A 269 14.84 9.83 2.80
CA ALA A 269 14.39 8.64 2.09
C ALA A 269 13.41 8.99 0.97
N LEU A 270 12.44 9.83 1.27
CA LEU A 270 11.32 10.15 0.40
C LEU A 270 11.53 11.53 -0.25
N ASN A 271 11.41 11.57 -1.58
CA ASN A 271 11.06 12.80 -2.28
C ASN A 271 9.56 12.75 -2.58
N LEU A 272 8.82 13.72 -2.03
CA LEU A 272 7.39 13.84 -2.20
C LEU A 272 7.10 14.99 -3.16
N THR A 273 6.56 14.68 -4.33
CA THR A 273 6.06 15.69 -5.27
C THR A 273 4.56 15.55 -5.40
N ARG A 274 3.86 16.68 -5.43
CA ARG A 274 2.41 16.75 -5.49
C ARG A 274 1.93 17.53 -6.72
N SER A 275 0.80 17.13 -7.29
CA SER A 275 0.32 17.65 -8.58
C SER A 275 -0.75 18.75 -8.50
N ASP A 276 -1.45 18.88 -7.38
CA ASP A 276 -2.66 19.70 -7.25
C ASP A 276 -2.45 21.08 -6.60
N GLY A 277 -1.28 21.34 -6.01
CA GLY A 277 -0.92 22.68 -5.51
C GLY A 277 -1.46 23.09 -4.13
N GLY A 278 -2.13 22.21 -3.38
CA GLY A 278 -2.49 22.47 -1.97
C GLY A 278 -1.37 22.13 -0.97
N SER A 279 -1.71 21.87 0.31
CA SER A 279 -0.74 21.62 1.39
C SER A 279 -0.83 20.25 2.07
N GLN A 280 0.25 19.82 2.72
CA GLN A 280 0.30 18.61 3.54
C GLN A 280 1.21 18.84 4.76
N GLY A 281 0.97 18.09 5.83
CA GLY A 281 1.81 18.08 7.01
C GLY A 281 3.13 17.32 6.82
N ALA A 282 3.97 17.34 7.86
CA ALA A 282 5.25 16.65 7.84
C ALA A 282 5.07 15.13 7.87
N VAL A 283 5.88 14.42 7.07
CA VAL A 283 5.87 12.95 7.04
C VAL A 283 6.39 12.41 8.37
N THR A 284 5.62 11.52 8.98
CA THR A 284 6.00 10.84 10.22
C THR A 284 6.33 9.37 9.96
N TRP A 285 7.28 8.85 10.74
CA TRP A 285 7.71 7.46 10.69
C TRP A 285 7.55 6.88 12.10
N THR A 286 6.59 5.99 12.27
CA THR A 286 6.33 5.33 13.54
C THR A 286 6.76 3.87 13.44
N ARG A 287 7.55 3.40 14.41
CA ARG A 287 7.96 1.99 14.43
C ARG A 287 6.72 1.10 14.53
N TRP A 288 6.65 0.10 13.66
CA TRP A 288 5.63 -0.93 13.64
C TRP A 288 6.28 -2.24 14.07
N THR A 289 5.73 -2.92 15.07
CA THR A 289 6.35 -4.09 15.72
C THR A 289 5.51 -5.34 15.55
N LEU A 290 6.19 -6.49 15.42
CA LEU A 290 5.53 -7.78 15.26
C LEU A 290 4.58 -8.09 16.43
N ASP A 291 5.06 -7.96 17.67
CA ASP A 291 4.33 -8.39 18.87
C ASP A 291 3.02 -7.63 19.08
N ALA A 292 3.00 -6.34 18.77
CA ALA A 292 1.81 -5.50 18.96
C ALA A 292 0.94 -5.39 17.71
N GLN A 293 1.55 -5.39 16.52
CA GLN A 293 0.90 -4.90 15.29
C GLN A 293 1.04 -5.85 14.09
N GLY A 294 1.57 -7.06 14.31
CA GLY A 294 1.48 -8.16 13.37
C GLY A 294 2.62 -8.25 12.36
N THR A 295 3.43 -7.22 12.19
CA THR A 295 4.64 -7.31 11.37
C THR A 295 5.71 -6.35 11.87
N ASP A 296 6.97 -6.64 11.61
CA ASP A 296 8.05 -5.68 11.86
C ASP A 296 8.17 -4.74 10.66
N GLY A 297 8.13 -3.44 10.92
CA GLY A 297 8.13 -2.43 9.87
C GLY A 297 7.98 -1.00 10.38
N TRP A 298 7.40 -0.16 9.54
CA TRP A 298 7.13 1.25 9.85
C TRP A 298 5.76 1.65 9.32
N LEU A 299 5.01 2.39 10.12
CA LEU A 299 3.87 3.18 9.67
C LEU A 299 4.39 4.55 9.23
N ILE A 300 4.28 4.82 7.94
CA ILE A 300 4.66 6.08 7.32
C ILE A 300 3.38 6.86 7.06
N THR A 301 3.24 8.05 7.65
CA THR A 301 2.00 8.85 7.53
C THR A 301 2.29 10.23 6.97
N ILE A 302 1.47 10.65 6.01
CA ILE A 302 1.37 12.01 5.48
C ILE A 302 0.04 12.59 6.02
N PRO A 303 0.08 13.43 7.06
CA PRO A 303 -1.11 14.00 7.66
C PRO A 303 -1.53 15.31 6.97
N GLU A 304 -2.68 15.84 7.37
CA GLU A 304 -3.13 17.20 7.05
C GLU A 304 -3.14 17.54 5.56
N ILE A 305 -3.52 16.57 4.72
CA ILE A 305 -3.61 16.77 3.28
C ILE A 305 -4.84 17.62 2.98
N THR A 306 -4.61 18.81 2.43
CA THR A 306 -5.64 19.70 1.88
C THR A 306 -5.60 19.67 0.36
N PHE A 307 -6.77 19.81 -0.27
CA PHE A 307 -6.93 19.79 -1.72
C PHE A 307 -7.10 21.22 -2.25
N ALA A 308 -6.52 21.54 -3.42
CA ALA A 308 -6.67 22.86 -4.04
C ALA A 308 -7.71 22.88 -5.16
N ASP A 309 -8.09 24.08 -5.62
CA ASP A 309 -8.99 24.19 -6.77
C ASP A 309 -8.34 23.65 -8.04
N ALA A 310 -9.14 23.08 -8.93
CA ALA A 310 -8.65 22.73 -10.24
C ALA A 310 -8.29 24.00 -11.03
N VAL A 311 -7.00 24.19 -11.32
CA VAL A 311 -6.55 25.28 -12.19
C VAL A 311 -7.00 24.96 -13.61
N GLY A 312 -7.99 25.70 -14.10
CA GLY A 312 -8.46 25.57 -15.49
C GLY A 312 -7.34 25.96 -16.45
N THR A 313 -6.68 24.99 -17.07
CA THR A 313 -5.87 25.27 -18.26
C THR A 313 -6.82 25.72 -19.37
N SER A 314 -6.63 26.96 -19.84
CA SER A 314 -7.39 27.56 -20.94
C SER A 314 -7.32 26.69 -22.19
N GLY A 315 -8.42 26.02 -22.51
CA GLY A 315 -8.59 25.29 -23.78
C GLY A 315 -9.32 23.97 -23.61
N VAL A 316 -10.59 23.95 -24.01
CA VAL A 316 -11.53 22.80 -24.05
C VAL A 316 -12.15 22.44 -22.69
N ARG A 317 -13.38 22.91 -22.49
CA ARG A 317 -14.27 22.54 -21.38
C ARG A 317 -15.08 21.31 -21.76
N SER A 318 -15.10 20.30 -20.90
CA SER A 318 -16.26 19.44 -20.71
C SER A 318 -16.49 19.26 -19.20
N PHE A 319 -17.56 19.90 -18.72
CA PHE A 319 -18.11 19.87 -17.35
C PHE A 319 -17.23 20.42 -16.20
N GLY A 320 -17.87 21.26 -15.38
CA GLY A 320 -17.27 22.08 -14.34
C GLY A 320 -16.44 21.28 -13.34
N SER A 321 -15.19 21.70 -13.18
CA SER A 321 -14.26 21.16 -12.19
C SER A 321 -14.08 22.20 -11.09
N SER A 322 -14.10 21.78 -9.83
CA SER A 322 -13.82 22.67 -8.69
C SER A 322 -12.59 22.25 -7.88
N VAL A 323 -12.22 20.96 -7.80
CA VAL A 323 -11.08 20.51 -6.97
C VAL A 323 -10.13 19.56 -7.72
N ALA A 324 -8.82 19.83 -7.65
CA ALA A 324 -7.78 19.01 -8.28
C ALA A 324 -7.45 17.75 -7.45
N PRO A 325 -7.22 16.59 -8.09
CA PRO A 325 -6.82 15.38 -7.38
C PRO A 325 -5.36 15.47 -6.95
N ALA A 326 -5.07 15.18 -5.68
CA ALA A 326 -3.72 15.13 -5.18
C ALA A 326 -3.04 13.81 -5.60
N GLN A 327 -2.09 13.90 -6.52
CA GLN A 327 -1.19 12.79 -6.83
C GLN A 327 0.12 12.98 -6.07
N PHE A 328 0.35 12.09 -5.12
CA PHE A 328 1.61 11.99 -4.41
C PHE A 328 2.52 11.06 -5.17
N LYS A 329 3.60 11.61 -5.70
CA LYS A 329 4.67 10.83 -6.28
C LYS A 329 5.81 10.78 -5.28
N VAL A 330 6.00 9.58 -4.75
CA VAL A 330 7.04 9.21 -3.80
C VAL A 330 8.15 8.53 -4.57
N SER A 331 9.35 9.10 -4.53
CA SER A 331 10.54 8.44 -5.09
C SER A 331 11.69 8.46 -4.09
N ALA A 332 12.59 7.48 -4.20
CA ALA A 332 13.80 7.47 -3.38
C ALA A 332 14.69 8.67 -3.74
N LYS A 333 14.92 9.59 -2.80
CA LYS A 333 15.63 10.87 -3.03
C LYS A 333 17.07 10.69 -3.52
N ASN A 334 17.77 9.67 -3.00
CA ASN A 334 19.17 9.38 -3.29
C ASN A 334 19.34 8.03 -3.99
N ALA A 335 18.45 7.71 -4.93
CA ALA A 335 18.52 6.45 -5.66
C ALA A 335 19.77 6.40 -6.58
N PRO A 336 20.73 5.49 -6.34
CA PRO A 336 21.89 5.30 -7.19
C PRO A 336 21.49 4.83 -8.60
N LYS A 337 22.26 5.22 -9.62
CA LYS A 337 22.07 4.63 -10.95
C LYS A 337 22.63 3.22 -10.94
N VAL A 338 21.78 2.24 -11.18
CA VAL A 338 22.16 0.82 -11.28
C VAL A 338 21.99 0.31 -12.69
N THR A 339 23.00 -0.40 -13.17
CA THR A 339 22.91 -1.21 -14.40
C THR A 339 23.28 -2.64 -14.07
N SER A 340 22.48 -3.59 -14.54
CA SER A 340 22.80 -5.01 -14.47
C SER A 340 22.99 -5.58 -15.86
N ARG A 341 23.94 -6.51 -15.99
CA ARG A 341 24.15 -7.30 -17.21
C ARG A 341 24.46 -8.74 -16.82
N ARG A 342 23.91 -9.69 -17.55
CA ARG A 342 24.25 -11.10 -17.39
C ARG A 342 25.58 -11.41 -18.10
N VAL A 343 26.48 -12.09 -17.39
CA VAL A 343 27.77 -12.56 -17.92
C VAL A 343 27.91 -14.04 -17.56
N GLY A 344 27.52 -14.92 -18.50
CA GLY A 344 27.43 -16.36 -18.26
C GLY A 344 26.44 -16.70 -17.14
N ALA A 345 26.87 -17.51 -16.16
CA ALA A 345 26.07 -17.90 -15.00
C ALA A 345 26.08 -16.88 -13.84
N LYS A 346 26.67 -15.69 -14.06
CA LYS A 346 26.77 -14.63 -13.06
C LYS A 346 26.05 -13.37 -13.54
N SER A 347 25.44 -12.65 -12.62
CA SER A 347 24.93 -11.30 -12.89
C SER A 347 25.99 -10.30 -12.44
N LEU A 348 26.42 -9.45 -13.38
CA LEU A 348 27.31 -8.33 -13.11
C LEU A 348 26.46 -7.09 -12.86
N ILE A 349 26.57 -6.51 -11.67
CA ILE A 349 25.85 -5.30 -11.30
C ILE A 349 26.87 -4.19 -11.11
N THR A 350 26.68 -3.12 -11.87
CA THR A 350 27.45 -1.89 -11.74
C THR A 350 26.57 -0.83 -11.13
N MET A 351 27.04 -0.27 -10.02
CA MET A 351 26.30 0.75 -9.29
C MET A 351 27.11 2.02 -9.22
N LYS A 352 26.56 3.09 -9.78
CA LYS A 352 27.13 4.42 -9.66
C LYS A 352 26.39 5.16 -8.55
N VAL A 353 27.10 5.37 -7.46
CA VAL A 353 26.59 6.04 -6.27
C VAL A 353 27.17 7.44 -6.18
N SER A 354 26.33 8.45 -5.93
CA SER A 354 26.82 9.80 -5.62
C SER A 354 27.70 9.76 -4.37
N SER A 355 28.96 10.20 -4.48
CA SER A 355 29.97 10.00 -3.44
C SER A 355 30.32 11.25 -2.64
N SER A 356 29.46 12.29 -2.66
CA SER A 356 29.70 13.52 -1.89
C SER A 356 29.97 13.23 -0.41
N ALA A 357 29.32 12.21 0.17
CA ALA A 357 29.61 11.73 1.52
C ALA A 357 31.00 11.08 1.63
N CYS A 358 31.42 10.28 0.65
CA CYS A 358 32.72 9.61 0.63
C CYS A 358 33.89 10.53 0.29
N ALA A 359 33.61 11.78 -0.10
CA ALA A 359 34.61 12.83 -0.15
C ALA A 359 35.03 13.29 1.25
N LYS A 360 34.10 13.25 2.23
CA LYS A 360 34.30 13.73 3.59
C LYS A 360 34.50 12.62 4.62
N TYR A 361 33.98 11.42 4.36
CA TYR A 361 33.93 10.32 5.32
C TYR A 361 34.43 9.01 4.71
N THR A 362 34.93 8.10 5.55
CA THR A 362 35.21 6.72 5.13
C THR A 362 33.91 6.05 4.71
N CYS A 363 33.89 5.38 3.56
CA CYS A 363 32.71 4.69 3.06
C CYS A 363 32.93 3.17 2.92
N ARG A 364 31.85 2.40 3.00
CA ARG A 364 31.82 0.97 2.62
C ARG A 364 30.59 0.65 1.80
N VAL A 365 30.70 -0.37 0.96
CA VAL A 365 29.59 -0.91 0.18
C VAL A 365 29.19 -2.26 0.76
N VAL A 366 27.91 -2.42 1.09
CA VAL A 366 27.30 -3.65 1.59
C VAL A 366 26.39 -4.19 0.50
N VAL A 367 26.52 -5.49 0.18
CA VAL A 367 25.75 -6.16 -0.86
C VAL A 367 25.02 -7.33 -0.21
N SER A 368 23.72 -7.46 -0.46
CA SER A 368 22.88 -8.50 0.11
C SER A 368 21.92 -9.06 -0.93
N SER A 369 21.61 -10.34 -0.84
CA SER A 369 20.60 -10.95 -1.69
C SER A 369 19.21 -10.70 -1.11
N ILE A 370 18.28 -10.27 -1.96
CA ILE A 370 16.87 -10.18 -1.63
C ILE A 370 16.19 -11.38 -2.30
N SER A 371 15.75 -12.34 -1.51
CA SER A 371 14.94 -13.44 -2.05
C SER A 371 13.56 -12.87 -2.42
N SER A 372 13.16 -13.05 -3.69
CA SER A 372 11.85 -12.62 -4.20
C SER A 372 10.67 -13.41 -3.64
N LYS A 373 10.95 -14.50 -2.90
CA LYS A 373 10.06 -15.13 -1.93
C LYS A 373 10.65 -14.79 -0.57
N VAL A 374 9.86 -14.36 0.41
CA VAL A 374 10.34 -13.96 1.74
C VAL A 374 10.88 -15.20 2.50
N THR A 375 12.07 -15.71 2.14
CA THR A 375 12.78 -16.77 2.86
C THR A 375 14.30 -16.57 2.78
N SER A 376 14.92 -16.53 3.96
CA SER A 376 16.18 -15.87 4.32
C SER A 376 17.51 -16.53 3.87
N LYS A 377 17.56 -17.29 2.77
CA LYS A 377 18.78 -18.08 2.45
C LYS A 377 19.20 -18.03 0.97
N SER A 378 20.02 -17.05 0.60
CA SER A 378 20.84 -17.13 -0.63
C SER A 378 22.29 -16.68 -0.37
N LYS A 379 23.20 -17.66 -0.35
CA LYS A 379 24.66 -17.47 -0.23
C LYS A 379 25.33 -17.66 -1.59
N LYS A 380 25.91 -16.57 -2.14
CA LYS A 380 27.18 -16.46 -2.93
C LYS A 380 27.21 -15.13 -3.71
N LEU A 381 27.63 -14.06 -3.02
CA LEU A 381 27.94 -12.74 -3.59
C LEU A 381 29.45 -12.52 -3.58
N THR A 382 30.01 -11.94 -4.65
CA THR A 382 31.44 -11.61 -4.74
C THR A 382 31.59 -10.21 -5.31
N THR A 383 32.05 -9.26 -4.50
CA THR A 383 32.42 -7.92 -4.95
C THR A 383 33.66 -8.02 -5.84
N MET A 384 33.54 -7.61 -7.10
CA MET A 384 34.61 -7.71 -8.09
C MET A 384 35.53 -6.48 -8.09
N GLY A 385 35.04 -5.32 -7.68
CA GLY A 385 35.87 -4.12 -7.61
C GLY A 385 35.12 -2.88 -7.12
N LEU A 386 35.86 -1.99 -6.46
CA LEU A 386 35.42 -0.65 -6.09
C LEU A 386 36.32 0.36 -6.79
N THR A 387 35.72 1.24 -7.59
CA THR A 387 36.46 2.35 -8.22
C THR A 387 35.87 3.68 -7.79
N ARG A 388 36.71 4.57 -7.27
CA ARG A 388 36.33 5.94 -6.93
C ARG A 388 36.54 6.83 -8.15
N LYS A 389 35.49 7.50 -8.61
CA LYS A 389 35.57 8.68 -9.49
C LYS A 389 35.26 9.92 -8.65
N SER A 390 35.79 11.08 -9.02
CA SER A 390 35.76 12.32 -8.20
C SER A 390 34.46 12.54 -7.40
N LYS A 391 33.30 12.40 -8.04
CA LYS A 391 31.96 12.57 -7.44
C LYS A 391 31.10 11.29 -7.39
N SER A 392 31.65 10.12 -7.71
CA SER A 392 30.91 8.86 -7.62
C SER A 392 31.74 7.65 -7.22
N VAL A 393 31.17 6.73 -6.44
CA VAL A 393 31.74 5.39 -6.23
C VAL A 393 31.06 4.43 -7.17
N ASN A 394 31.86 3.65 -7.90
CA ASN A 394 31.38 2.54 -8.70
C ASN A 394 31.67 1.24 -7.96
N ALA A 395 30.61 0.50 -7.63
CA ALA A 395 30.72 -0.85 -7.12
C ALA A 395 30.34 -1.84 -8.22
N VAL A 396 31.24 -2.80 -8.50
CA VAL A 396 30.98 -3.92 -9.40
C VAL A 396 30.85 -5.18 -8.57
N VAL A 397 29.69 -5.82 -8.66
CA VAL A 397 29.37 -7.05 -7.93
C VAL A 397 29.08 -8.14 -8.92
N SER A 398 29.65 -9.33 -8.69
CA SER A 398 29.18 -10.56 -9.32
C SER A 398 28.40 -11.39 -8.32
N ALA A 399 27.23 -11.85 -8.73
CA ALA A 399 26.41 -12.77 -7.96
C ALA A 399 26.16 -14.03 -8.77
N LYS A 400 26.25 -15.21 -8.12
CA LYS A 400 25.62 -16.41 -8.67
C LYS A 400 24.15 -16.32 -8.30
N SER A 401 23.34 -15.77 -9.19
CA SER A 401 21.93 -15.47 -8.96
C SER A 401 21.04 -16.17 -9.98
N ALA A 402 19.84 -16.57 -9.54
CA ALA A 402 18.80 -17.01 -10.46
C ALA A 402 18.29 -15.82 -11.28
N SER A 403 17.85 -16.08 -12.51
CA SER A 403 17.22 -15.06 -13.36
C SER A 403 16.08 -14.39 -12.60
N GLY A 404 16.14 -13.05 -12.44
CA GLY A 404 15.11 -12.29 -11.76
C GLY A 404 15.24 -12.21 -10.23
N GLN A 405 16.30 -12.75 -9.64
CA GLN A 405 16.62 -12.53 -8.22
C GLN A 405 16.92 -11.05 -7.95
N ARG A 406 16.41 -10.50 -6.84
CA ARG A 406 16.69 -9.12 -6.44
C ARG A 406 17.94 -9.08 -5.56
N LEU A 407 18.74 -8.02 -5.69
CA LEU A 407 19.94 -7.78 -4.91
C LEU A 407 19.87 -6.36 -4.32
N SER A 408 20.11 -6.22 -3.03
CA SER A 408 20.27 -4.94 -2.35
C SER A 408 21.74 -4.56 -2.33
N VAL A 409 22.03 -3.28 -2.55
CA VAL A 409 23.35 -2.72 -2.31
C VAL A 409 23.21 -1.38 -1.60
N MET A 410 23.92 -1.24 -0.50
CA MET A 410 23.95 -0.05 0.34
C MET A 410 25.35 0.56 0.36
N LEU A 411 25.41 1.89 0.23
CA LEU A 411 26.59 2.67 0.58
C LEU A 411 26.38 3.22 1.99
N GLN A 412 27.35 2.96 2.86
CA GLN A 412 27.39 3.51 4.21
C GLN A 412 28.62 4.42 4.35
N ALA A 413 28.45 5.52 5.10
CA ALA A 413 29.52 6.45 5.44
C ALA A 413 29.78 6.40 6.95
N LYS A 414 31.04 6.49 7.38
CA LYS A 414 31.42 6.48 8.80
C LYS A 414 31.41 7.91 9.33
N LYS A 415 30.42 8.27 10.14
CA LYS A 415 30.30 9.57 10.81
C LYS A 415 30.37 9.38 12.32
N ALA A 416 31.22 10.17 13.00
CA ALA A 416 31.41 10.08 14.46
C ALA A 416 31.60 8.62 14.96
N GLY A 417 32.40 7.83 14.23
CA GLY A 417 32.66 6.42 14.55
C GLY A 417 31.57 5.42 14.14
N LYS A 418 30.35 5.86 13.81
CA LYS A 418 29.21 5.01 13.43
C LYS A 418 29.00 4.97 11.92
N TRP A 419 28.63 3.81 11.39
CA TRP A 419 28.23 3.69 9.99
C TRP A 419 26.79 4.18 9.82
N VAL A 420 26.59 5.19 8.98
CA VAL A 420 25.28 5.77 8.68
C VAL A 420 24.93 5.58 7.21
N TYR A 421 23.64 5.72 6.91
CA TYR A 421 23.12 5.73 5.55
C TYR A 421 23.79 6.81 4.70
N ALA A 422 24.19 6.45 3.48
CA ALA A 422 24.51 7.42 2.44
C ALA A 422 23.52 7.29 1.27
N SER A 423 23.30 6.06 0.80
CA SER A 423 22.38 5.76 -0.31
C SER A 423 22.25 4.26 -0.49
N SER A 424 21.24 3.79 -1.20
CA SER A 424 21.04 2.36 -1.46
C SER A 424 20.18 2.15 -2.70
N SER A 425 20.30 0.97 -3.31
CA SER A 425 19.47 0.57 -4.45
C SER A 425 19.18 -0.91 -4.42
N VAL A 426 18.08 -1.29 -5.05
CA VAL A 426 17.77 -2.68 -5.38
C VAL A 426 17.87 -2.88 -6.89
N ALA A 427 18.43 -4.01 -7.30
CA ALA A 427 18.63 -4.37 -8.70
C ALA A 427 18.15 -5.80 -8.96
N LYS A 428 17.62 -6.03 -10.17
CA LYS A 428 17.25 -7.37 -10.63
C LYS A 428 18.41 -7.97 -11.40
N ALA A 429 18.77 -9.19 -11.02
CA ALA A 429 19.92 -9.94 -11.52
C ALA A 429 19.62 -10.70 -12.82
#